data_AF-A0A7S0AFJ9-F1
#
_entry.id   AF-A0A7S0AFJ9-F1
#
_cell.length_a   1.000
_cell.length_b   1.000
_cell.length_c   1.000
_cell.angle_alpha   90.00
_cell.angle_beta   90.00
_cell.angle_gamma   90.00
#
_symmetry.space_group_name_H-M   'P 1'
#
loop_
_entity.id
_entity.type
_entity.pdbx_description
1 polymer ?
#
loop_
_entity_poly.entity_id
_entity_poly.type
_entity_poly.pdbx_seq_one_letter_code
_entity_poly.pdbx_strand_id
1 'polypeptide(L)'
;AQHALFCTLLSVLPGLAHVLALLVLVLFIFACLGVGLFGTLSWGEALGPDANFHGFTAAFLLLIRVATGDRWHALMYDVVTSQPNCTAELQSPRDLERDGPRGCGTPLGYAYFTVFVVVVS
;
A
#
# COMPACT_ATOMS: atom_id res chain seq x y z
N ALA A 1 3.25 27.51 30.23
CA ALA A 1 2.85 26.12 29.90
C ALA A 1 2.80 25.85 28.39
N GLN A 2 2.19 26.70 27.56
CA GLN A 2 2.01 26.45 26.11
C GLN A 2 3.32 26.35 25.30
N HIS A 3 4.37 27.10 25.66
CA HIS A 3 5.67 27.04 24.97
C HIS A 3 6.48 25.77 25.30
N ALA A 4 6.25 25.18 26.47
CA ALA A 4 7.01 24.02 26.93
C ALA A 4 6.75 22.80 26.03
N LEU A 5 5.50 22.60 25.59
CA LEU A 5 5.10 21.53 24.68
C LEU A 5 5.72 21.67 23.29
N PHE A 6 5.77 22.89 22.75
CA PHE A 6 6.38 23.14 21.45
C PHE A 6 7.91 22.90 21.48
N CYS A 7 8.58 23.37 22.54
CA CYS A 7 10.01 23.11 22.73
C CYS A 7 10.30 21.62 22.96
N THR A 8 9.44 20.89 23.68
CA THR A 8 9.60 19.44 23.81
C THR A 8 9.43 18.76 22.47
N LEU A 9 8.40 19.08 21.69
CA LEU A 9 8.19 18.52 20.35
C LEU A 9 9.43 18.70 19.46
N LEU A 10 9.98 19.92 19.38
CA LEU A 10 11.17 20.21 18.59
C LEU A 10 12.41 19.46 19.08
N SER A 11 12.54 19.23 20.39
CA SER A 11 13.66 18.47 20.95
C SER A 11 13.63 16.99 20.61
N VAL A 12 12.46 16.41 20.32
CA VAL A 12 12.33 14.99 19.93
C VAL A 12 12.48 14.77 18.41
N LEU A 13 12.30 15.80 17.58
CA LEU A 13 12.38 15.70 16.11
C LEU A 13 13.68 15.05 15.60
N PRO A 14 14.89 15.39 16.09
CA PRO A 14 16.12 14.75 15.64
C PRO A 14 16.17 13.25 15.99
N GLY A 15 15.60 12.86 17.12
CA GLY A 15 15.47 11.45 17.51
C GLY A 15 14.51 10.69 16.60
N LEU A 16 13.40 11.33 16.22
CA LEU A 16 12.40 10.78 15.31
C LEU A 16 12.91 10.65 13.87
N ALA A 17 13.85 11.49 13.43
CA ALA A 17 14.35 11.48 12.06
C ALA A 17 14.90 10.11 11.63
N HIS A 18 15.62 9.41 12.51
CA HIS A 18 16.15 8.07 12.24
C HIS A 18 15.03 7.04 12.04
N VAL A 19 14.02 7.08 12.91
CA VAL A 19 12.85 6.19 12.83
C VAL A 19 12.03 6.50 11.58
N LEU A 20 11.83 7.77 11.25
CA LEU A 20 11.12 8.20 10.04
C LEU A 20 11.86 7.79 8.77
N ALA A 21 13.20 7.86 8.74
CA ALA A 21 13.99 7.40 7.60
C ALA A 21 13.82 5.89 7.37
N LEU A 22 13.84 5.10 8.45
CA LEU A 22 13.57 3.66 8.38
C LEU A 22 12.13 3.38 7.92
N LEU A 23 11.14 4.13 8.44
CA LEU A 23 9.75 4.01 8.01
C LEU A 23 9.59 4.31 6.51
N VAL A 24 10.20 5.38 6.01
CA VAL A 24 10.18 5.73 4.59
C VAL A 24 10.85 4.63 3.74
N LEU A 25 11.94 4.03 4.22
CA LEU A 25 12.58 2.91 3.54
C LEU A 25 11.66 1.68 3.48
N VAL A 26 10.99 1.33 4.58
CA VAL A 26 10.00 0.25 4.62
C VAL A 26 8.86 0.54 3.64
N LEU A 27 8.28 1.74 3.67
CA LEU A 27 7.24 2.17 2.73
C LEU A 27 7.70 2.07 1.28
N PHE A 28 8.93 2.47 0.98
CA PHE A 28 9.50 2.38 -0.36
C PHE A 28 9.60 0.92 -0.84
N ILE A 29 10.15 0.03 -0.01
CA ILE A 29 10.32 -1.39 -0.35
C ILE A 29 8.95 -2.03 -0.59
N PHE A 30 7.99 -1.80 0.32
CA PHE A 30 6.65 -2.37 0.19
C PHE A 30 5.87 -1.75 -0.97
N ALA A 31 6.07 -0.48 -1.31
CA ALA A 31 5.44 0.14 -2.48
C ALA A 31 5.92 -0.54 -3.78
N CYS A 32 7.23 -0.70 -3.96
CA CYS A 32 7.79 -1.38 -5.12
C CYS A 32 7.30 -2.83 -5.23
N LEU A 33 7.29 -3.56 -4.11
CA LEU A 33 6.82 -4.94 -4.06
C LEU A 33 5.31 -5.04 -4.33
N GLY A 34 4.52 -4.12 -3.77
CA GLY A 34 3.08 -4.05 -3.99
C GLY A 34 2.72 -3.76 -5.45
N VAL A 35 3.43 -2.85 -6.12
CA VAL A 35 3.26 -2.61 -7.56
C VAL A 35 3.59 -3.87 -8.37
N GLY A 36 4.68 -4.57 -8.03
CA GLY A 36 5.07 -5.80 -8.72
C GLY A 36 4.09 -6.96 -8.53
N LEU A 37 3.44 -7.07 -7.37
CA LEU A 37 2.51 -8.16 -7.07
C LEU A 37 1.06 -7.86 -7.44
N PHE A 38 0.62 -6.60 -7.27
CA PHE A 38 -0.79 -6.21 -7.28
C PHE A 38 -1.11 -5.12 -8.30
N GLY A 39 -0.13 -4.68 -9.09
CA GLY A 39 -0.26 -3.54 -10.00
C GLY A 39 -1.20 -3.74 -11.19
N THR A 40 -1.71 -4.95 -11.41
CA THR A 40 -2.69 -5.25 -12.47
C THR A 40 -4.05 -5.67 -11.93
N LEU A 41 -4.22 -5.75 -10.60
CA LEU A 41 -5.46 -6.24 -10.00
C LEU A 41 -6.65 -5.37 -10.35
N SER A 42 -7.76 -6.04 -10.69
CA SER A 42 -9.06 -5.41 -10.90
C SER A 42 -9.59 -4.75 -9.63
N TRP A 43 -10.48 -3.77 -9.81
CA TRP A 43 -11.11 -3.06 -8.71
C TRP A 43 -11.99 -3.94 -7.82
N GLY A 44 -11.92 -3.67 -6.52
CA GLY A 44 -12.77 -4.25 -5.48
C GLY A 44 -13.58 -3.16 -4.76
N GLU A 45 -13.92 -3.41 -3.50
CA GLU A 45 -14.67 -2.45 -2.68
C GLU A 45 -13.78 -1.35 -2.09
N ALA A 46 -12.60 -1.72 -1.60
CA ALA A 46 -11.56 -0.87 -1.03
C ALA A 46 -10.40 -0.60 -2.01
N LEU A 47 -10.09 -1.55 -2.90
CA LEU A 47 -9.10 -1.39 -3.96
C LEU A 47 -9.76 -0.67 -5.15
N GLY A 48 -9.36 0.58 -5.40
CA GLY A 48 -10.04 1.48 -6.34
C GLY A 48 -9.13 2.55 -6.94
N PRO A 49 -9.68 3.47 -7.77
CA PRO A 49 -8.91 4.52 -8.43
C PRO A 49 -8.06 5.39 -7.47
N ASP A 50 -8.53 5.57 -6.24
CA ASP A 50 -7.85 6.39 -5.21
C ASP A 50 -6.98 5.57 -4.24
N ALA A 51 -7.04 4.24 -4.31
CA ALA A 51 -6.39 3.33 -3.38
C ALA A 51 -5.96 2.06 -4.12
N ASN A 52 -4.76 2.09 -4.73
CA ASN A 52 -4.28 1.00 -5.57
C ASN A 52 -2.76 0.87 -5.64
N PHE A 53 -2.32 -0.17 -6.33
CA PHE A 53 -0.93 -0.52 -6.58
C PHE A 53 -0.52 -0.34 -8.05
N HIS A 54 -1.30 0.34 -8.89
CA HIS A 54 -1.02 0.44 -10.34
C HIS A 54 0.17 1.35 -10.66
N GLY A 55 0.63 2.13 -9.69
CA GLY A 55 1.85 2.92 -9.80
C GLY A 55 2.52 3.13 -8.45
N PHE A 56 3.83 3.42 -8.48
CA PHE A 56 4.64 3.61 -7.28
C PHE A 56 4.06 4.68 -6.33
N THR A 57 3.73 5.86 -6.84
CA THR A 57 3.21 6.96 -6.01
C THR A 57 1.87 6.61 -5.38
N ALA A 58 0.97 5.97 -6.14
CA ALA A 58 -0.32 5.51 -5.64
C ALA A 58 -0.14 4.46 -4.53
N ALA A 59 0.73 3.47 -4.75
CA ALA A 59 1.06 2.44 -3.76
C ALA A 59 1.69 3.03 -2.50
N PHE A 60 2.60 3.99 -2.66
CA PHE A 60 3.27 4.66 -1.53
C PHE A 60 2.28 5.43 -0.65
N LEU A 61 1.37 6.20 -1.27
CA LEU A 61 0.32 6.93 -0.54
C LEU A 61 -0.70 5.97 0.10
N LEU A 62 -1.05 4.90 -0.60
CA LEU A 62 -1.89 3.84 -0.05
C LEU A 62 -1.26 3.21 1.19
N LEU A 63 0.05 2.93 1.17
CA LEU A 63 0.75 2.35 2.31
C LEU A 63 0.88 3.31 3.49
N ILE A 64 0.97 4.63 3.26
CA ILE A 64 0.84 5.62 4.34
C ILE A 64 -0.52 5.51 5.02
N ARG A 65 -1.59 5.34 4.24
CA ARG A 65 -2.95 5.12 4.77
C ARG A 65 -3.06 3.81 5.55
N VAL A 66 -2.45 2.73 5.04
CA VAL A 66 -2.42 1.44 5.74
C VAL A 66 -1.61 1.53 7.04
N ALA A 67 -0.50 2.29 7.05
CA ALA A 67 0.37 2.48 8.21
C ALA A 67 -0.34 3.16 9.40
N THR A 68 -1.40 3.94 9.16
CA THR A 68 -2.22 4.51 10.23
C THR A 68 -3.30 3.54 10.75
N GLY A 69 -3.35 2.32 10.22
CA GLY A 69 -4.34 1.29 10.56
C GLY A 69 -5.67 1.43 9.83
N ASP A 70 -5.81 2.37 8.89
CA ASP A 70 -7.08 2.60 8.21
C ASP A 70 -7.39 1.52 7.18
N ARG A 71 -8.50 0.79 7.38
CA ARG A 71 -9.15 -0.13 6.42
C ARG A 71 -8.24 -1.17 5.73
N TRP A 72 -7.07 -1.47 6.28
CA TRP A 72 -6.10 -2.37 5.66
C TRP A 72 -6.63 -3.80 5.45
N HIS A 73 -7.51 -4.28 6.33
CA HIS A 73 -8.17 -5.58 6.20
C HIS A 73 -9.05 -5.68 4.95
N ALA A 74 -9.74 -4.58 4.60
CA ALA A 74 -10.60 -4.53 3.41
C ALA A 74 -9.76 -4.51 2.12
N LEU A 75 -8.66 -3.75 2.12
CA LEU A 75 -7.67 -3.78 1.02
C LEU A 75 -7.06 -5.18 0.87
N MET A 76 -6.68 -5.83 1.96
CA MET A 76 -6.18 -7.18 1.95
C MET A 76 -7.21 -8.15 1.36
N TYR A 77 -8.48 -8.04 1.77
CA TYR A 77 -9.57 -8.88 1.27
C TYR A 77 -9.76 -8.73 -0.24
N ASP A 78 -9.72 -7.51 -0.77
CA ASP A 78 -9.82 -7.28 -2.21
C ASP A 78 -8.61 -7.81 -2.98
N VAL A 79 -7.41 -7.71 -2.42
CA VAL A 79 -6.18 -8.22 -3.05
C VAL A 79 -6.17 -9.75 -3.12
N VAL A 80 -6.77 -10.45 -2.15
CA VAL A 80 -6.83 -11.92 -2.15
C VAL A 80 -8.03 -12.47 -2.92
N THR A 81 -9.07 -11.67 -3.14
CA THR A 81 -10.31 -12.09 -3.78
C THR A 81 -10.27 -11.87 -5.29
N SER A 82 -10.57 -12.91 -6.07
CA SER A 82 -10.73 -12.79 -7.51
C SER A 82 -12.08 -12.19 -7.88
N GLN A 83 -12.06 -11.09 -8.63
CA GLN A 83 -13.26 -10.43 -9.14
C GLN A 83 -13.80 -11.16 -10.38
N PRO A 84 -15.11 -11.02 -10.71
CA PRO A 84 -15.67 -11.61 -11.92
C PRO A 84 -14.96 -11.07 -13.18
N ASN A 85 -14.71 -11.94 -14.16
CA ASN A 85 -13.98 -11.64 -15.39
C ASN A 85 -12.50 -11.22 -15.21
N CYS A 86 -11.88 -11.59 -14.09
CA CYS A 86 -10.43 -11.42 -13.93
C CYS A 86 -9.65 -12.39 -14.84
N THR A 87 -8.39 -12.05 -15.13
CA THR A 87 -7.43 -12.86 -15.89
C THR A 87 -6.22 -13.22 -15.04
N ALA A 88 -5.76 -14.47 -15.18
CA ALA A 88 -4.50 -14.93 -14.60
C ALA A 88 -3.30 -14.63 -15.52
N GLU A 89 -3.55 -14.11 -16.72
CA GLU A 89 -2.49 -13.76 -17.68
C GLU A 89 -1.82 -12.43 -17.33
N LEU A 90 -0.51 -12.36 -17.56
CA LEU A 90 0.25 -11.12 -17.48
C LEU A 90 -0.29 -10.11 -18.49
N GLN A 91 -0.79 -8.97 -18.00
CA GLN A 91 -1.25 -7.88 -18.85
C GLN A 91 -0.07 -7.01 -19.28
N SER A 92 0.10 -6.82 -20.59
CA SER A 92 1.07 -5.85 -21.10
C SER A 92 0.58 -4.42 -20.87
N PRO A 93 1.46 -3.39 -20.91
CA PRO A 93 1.03 -2.00 -20.82
C PRO A 93 -0.06 -1.60 -21.83
N ARG A 94 -0.05 -2.21 -23.03
CA ARG A 94 -1.09 -1.98 -24.04
C ARG A 94 -2.44 -2.59 -23.66
N ASP A 95 -2.42 -3.76 -23.03
CA ASP A 95 -3.65 -4.43 -22.60
C ASP A 95 -4.29 -3.70 -21.41
N LEU A 96 -3.47 -3.14 -20.51
CA LEU A 96 -3.92 -2.28 -19.42
C LEU A 96 -4.61 -1.01 -19.95
N GLU A 97 -4.06 -0.40 -21.00
CA GLU A 97 -4.65 0.80 -21.61
C GLU A 97 -5.95 0.47 -22.38
N ARG A 98 -6.02 -0.70 -23.03
CA ARG A 98 -7.21 -1.12 -23.80
C ARG A 98 -8.35 -1.61 -22.92
N ASP A 99 -8.05 -2.49 -21.97
CA ASP A 99 -9.06 -3.27 -21.24
C ASP A 99 -9.14 -2.92 -19.75
N GLY A 100 -8.23 -2.06 -19.26
CA GLY A 100 -8.08 -1.78 -17.85
C GLY A 100 -7.42 -2.91 -17.04
N PRO A 101 -7.27 -2.70 -15.73
CA PRO A 101 -6.71 -3.68 -14.82
C PRO A 101 -7.72 -4.82 -14.59
N ARG A 102 -7.31 -6.04 -14.94
CA ARG A 102 -8.15 -7.25 -14.89
C ARG A 102 -7.47 -8.40 -14.16
N GLY A 103 -6.36 -8.18 -13.47
CA GLY A 103 -5.65 -9.22 -12.73
C GLY A 103 -6.48 -9.87 -11.64
N CYS A 104 -6.39 -11.20 -11.50
CA CYS A 104 -7.02 -11.96 -10.42
C CYS A 104 -6.28 -11.81 -9.08
N GLY A 105 -7.02 -11.89 -7.98
CA GLY A 105 -6.46 -11.83 -6.62
C GLY A 105 -5.46 -12.95 -6.33
N THR A 106 -4.62 -12.72 -5.33
CA THR A 106 -3.52 -13.64 -4.96
C THR A 106 -3.46 -13.85 -3.45
N PRO A 107 -3.31 -15.11 -2.97
CA PRO A 107 -3.20 -15.39 -1.54
C PRO A 107 -1.94 -14.77 -0.90
N LEU A 108 -0.96 -14.33 -1.70
CA LEU A 108 0.20 -13.58 -1.22
C LEU A 108 -0.19 -12.26 -0.53
N GLY A 109 -1.40 -11.73 -0.81
CA GLY A 109 -1.95 -10.57 -0.13
C GLY A 109 -2.00 -10.73 1.40
N TYR A 110 -2.35 -11.91 1.91
CA TYR A 110 -2.37 -12.16 3.36
C TYR A 110 -1.00 -11.92 4.00
N ALA A 111 0.05 -12.50 3.42
CA ALA A 111 1.40 -12.33 3.93
C ALA A 111 1.90 -10.89 3.77
N TYR A 112 1.64 -10.26 2.63
CA TYR A 112 2.05 -8.88 2.35
C TYR A 112 1.51 -7.89 3.39
N PHE A 113 0.19 -7.86 3.59
CA PHE A 113 -0.44 -6.90 4.51
C PHE A 113 -0.14 -7.24 5.97
N THR A 114 -0.13 -8.52 6.35
CA THR A 114 0.17 -8.91 7.74
C THR A 114 1.60 -8.54 8.12
N VAL A 115 2.59 -8.82 7.26
CA VAL A 115 3.98 -8.46 7.54
C VAL A 115 4.14 -6.94 7.57
N PHE A 116 3.53 -6.21 6.63
CA PHE A 116 3.59 -4.76 6.63
C PHE A 116 3.04 -4.15 7.93
N VAL A 117 1.85 -4.58 8.35
CA VAL A 117 1.20 -4.08 9.57
C VAL A 117 2.03 -4.41 10.81
N VAL A 118 2.59 -5.62 10.91
CA VAL A 118 3.45 -6.02 12.04
C VAL A 118 4.77 -5.24 12.07
N VAL A 119 5.34 -4.87 10.93
CA VAL A 119 6.59 -4.09 10.88
C VAL A 119 6.37 -2.62 11.24
N VAL A 120 5.20 -2.06 10.92
CA VAL A 120 4.89 -0.64 11.12
C VAL A 120 4.19 -0.35 12.45
N SER A 121 3.49 -1.32 13.03
CA SER A 121 2.77 -1.19 14.33
C SER A 121 3.67 -1.52 15.51
#